data_AF-A0A6F9ACG8-F1
#
_entry.id   AF-A0A6F9ACG8-F1
#
_cell.length_a   1.000
_cell.length_b   1.000
_cell.length_c   1.000
_cell.angle_alpha   90.00
_cell.angle_beta   90.00
_cell.angle_gamma   90.00
#
_symmetry.space_group_name_H-M   'P 1'
#
loop_
_entity.id
_entity.type
_entity.pdbx_description
1 polymer ?
#
loop_
_entity_poly.entity_id
_entity_poly.type
_entity_poly.pdbx_seq_one_letter_code
_entity_poly.pdbx_strand_id
1 'polypeptide(L)'
;MFCEDHQFCLIRSTATCSTSKPNCYSGQAVFNISSFLSITHKGCLATASCNTTSNASILGAGYTISQTCCSTNLCNGAGCRSHPTTSHVALGATLVAIWCTFS
;
A
#
# COMPACT_ATOMS: atom_id res chain seq x y z
N MET A 1 -13.68 -6.17 10.21
CA MET A 1 -12.43 -6.62 9.54
C MET A 1 -11.26 -5.82 10.08
N PHE A 2 -10.05 -6.39 10.03
CA PHE A 2 -8.81 -5.69 10.36
C PHE A 2 -8.01 -5.40 9.09
N CYS A 3 -7.55 -4.17 8.94
CA CYS A 3 -6.71 -3.74 7.82
C CYS A 3 -5.43 -3.11 8.32
N GLU A 4 -4.39 -3.13 7.49
CA GLU A 4 -3.18 -2.37 7.74
C GLU A 4 -3.48 -0.88 7.50
N ASP A 5 -3.13 -0.03 8.46
CA ASP A 5 -3.29 1.43 8.42
C ASP A 5 -1.91 2.07 8.36
N HIS A 6 -1.61 2.68 7.20
CA HIS A 6 -0.32 3.32 6.94
C HIS A 6 -0.56 4.65 6.24
N GLN A 7 -0.14 5.73 6.91
CA GLN A 7 -0.07 7.06 6.29
C GLN A 7 1.28 7.30 5.60
N PHE A 8 2.32 6.58 6.05
CA PHE A 8 3.66 6.59 5.48
C PHE A 8 4.26 5.19 5.71
N CYS A 9 5.12 4.73 4.82
CA CYS A 9 5.78 3.42 4.90
C CYS A 9 6.74 3.22 6.09
N LEU A 10 6.58 3.99 7.17
CA LEU A 10 7.48 4.06 8.32
C LEU A 10 6.91 3.39 9.58
N ILE A 11 5.58 3.32 9.72
CA ILE A 11 4.93 2.85 10.96
C ILE A 11 3.83 1.87 10.61
N ARG A 12 3.94 0.64 11.13
CA ARG A 12 2.93 -0.41 10.99
C ARG A 12 1.88 -0.31 12.09
N SER A 13 0.64 -0.09 11.67
CA SER A 13 -0.52 -0.11 12.55
C SER A 13 -1.66 -0.90 11.90
N THR A 14 -2.55 -1.43 12.74
CA THR A 14 -3.76 -2.13 12.29
C THR A 14 -4.99 -1.33 12.71
N ALA A 15 -5.92 -1.11 11.79
CA ALA A 15 -7.19 -0.48 12.06
C ALA A 15 -8.34 -1.48 11.97
N THR A 16 -9.31 -1.34 12.87
CA THR A 16 -10.59 -2.05 12.79
C THR A 16 -11.54 -1.23 11.95
N CYS A 17 -12.17 -1.86 10.96
CA CYS A 17 -12.97 -1.13 9.99
C CYS A 17 -14.47 -1.28 10.22
N SER A 18 -15.19 -0.18 10.02
CA SER A 18 -16.62 -0.05 10.22
C SER A 18 -17.45 -0.62 9.07
N THR A 19 -18.76 -0.77 9.29
CA THR A 19 -19.73 -1.23 8.28
C THR A 19 -19.79 -0.36 7.03
N SER A 20 -19.56 0.95 7.15
CA SER A 20 -19.52 1.88 6.00
C SER A 20 -18.27 1.74 5.14
N LYS A 21 -17.19 1.15 5.66
CA LYS A 21 -15.91 0.96 4.97
C LYS A 21 -15.43 -0.49 5.16
N PRO A 22 -16.13 -1.47 4.56
CA PRO A 22 -15.94 -2.88 4.89
C PRO A 22 -14.85 -3.57 4.07
N ASN A 23 -14.09 -2.87 3.22
CA ASN A 23 -12.93 -3.44 2.51
C ASN A 23 -11.59 -2.80 2.89
N CYS A 24 -10.54 -3.61 3.03
CA CYS A 24 -9.19 -3.09 3.15
C CYS A 24 -8.75 -2.55 1.79
N TYR A 25 -7.98 -1.46 1.80
CA TYR A 25 -7.45 -0.91 0.56
C TYR A 25 -5.96 -0.55 0.66
N SER A 26 -5.32 -0.50 -0.51
CA SER A 26 -4.00 0.05 -0.74
C SER A 26 -4.09 1.03 -1.90
N GLY A 27 -3.92 2.32 -1.59
CA GLY A 27 -3.84 3.42 -2.55
C GLY A 27 -2.39 3.77 -2.85
N GLN A 28 -2.05 3.97 -4.12
CA GLN A 28 -0.77 4.50 -4.56
C GLN A 28 -1.00 5.77 -5.37
N ALA A 29 -0.39 6.87 -4.95
CA ALA A 29 -0.37 8.14 -5.66
C ALA A 29 1.01 8.31 -6.32
N VAL A 30 1.06 8.41 -7.65
CA VAL A 30 2.28 8.62 -8.43
C VAL A 30 2.27 10.04 -8.98
N PHE A 31 3.28 10.84 -8.67
CA PHE A 31 3.37 12.23 -9.13
C PHE A 31 4.02 12.30 -10.53
N ASN A 32 3.40 13.03 -11.46
CA ASN A 32 3.87 13.15 -12.83
C ASN A 32 5.11 14.05 -12.95
N ILE A 33 5.39 14.89 -11.95
CA ILE A 33 6.58 15.74 -11.87
C ILE A 33 7.86 14.93 -11.60
N SER A 34 7.72 13.75 -11.00
CA SER A 34 8.82 12.88 -10.64
C SER A 34 8.33 11.44 -10.51
N SER A 35 8.67 10.59 -11.47
CA SER A 35 8.32 9.16 -11.43
C SER A 35 8.88 8.42 -10.20
N PHE A 36 9.81 9.04 -9.46
CA PHE A 36 10.37 8.52 -8.21
C PHE A 36 9.51 8.83 -6.98
N LEU A 37 8.65 9.85 -7.02
CA LEU A 37 7.82 10.22 -5.89
C LEU A 37 6.47 9.50 -6.00
N SER A 38 6.34 8.42 -5.23
CA SER A 38 5.05 7.75 -5.04
C SER A 38 4.72 7.64 -3.56
N ILE A 39 3.47 7.93 -3.21
CA ILE A 39 2.98 7.82 -1.84
C ILE A 39 2.00 6.66 -1.80
N THR A 40 2.23 5.72 -0.89
CA THR A 40 1.29 4.62 -0.65
C THR A 40 0.54 4.86 0.65
N HIS A 41 -0.78 4.77 0.59
CA HIS A 41 -1.67 4.93 1.72
C HIS A 41 -2.55 3.69 1.88
N LYS A 42 -2.76 3.23 3.11
CA LYS A 42 -3.54 2.01 3.40
C LYS A 42 -4.55 2.26 4.49
N GLY A 43 -5.65 1.51 4.46
CA GLY A 43 -6.64 1.53 5.53
C GLY A 43 -7.95 0.86 5.13
N CYS A 44 -9.07 1.43 5.56
CA CYS A 44 -10.43 0.97 5.24
C CYS A 44 -11.10 1.85 4.18
N LEU A 45 -11.77 1.23 3.21
CA LEU A 45 -12.50 1.91 2.13
C LEU A 45 -13.90 1.33 1.90
N ALA A 46 -14.79 2.17 1.40
CA ALA A 46 -16.12 1.76 0.97
C ALA A 46 -16.03 0.95 -0.34
N THR A 47 -16.88 -0.07 -0.48
CA THR A 47 -16.91 -0.92 -1.69
C THR A 47 -17.09 -0.11 -2.98
N ALA A 48 -17.88 0.96 -2.93
CA ALA A 48 -18.15 1.83 -4.08
C ALA A 48 -16.91 2.59 -4.59
N SER A 49 -15.88 2.76 -3.76
CA SER A 49 -14.65 3.48 -4.11
C SER A 49 -13.48 2.54 -4.42
N CYS A 50 -13.70 1.23 -4.39
CA CYS A 50 -12.68 0.22 -4.62
C CYS A 50 -12.33 0.04 -6.11
N ASN A 51 -11.06 -0.30 -6.38
CA ASN A 51 -10.53 -0.53 -7.72
C ASN A 51 -10.72 0.67 -8.66
N THR A 52 -10.67 1.87 -8.08
CA THR A 52 -10.77 3.13 -8.81
C THR A 52 -9.39 3.71 -9.05
N THR A 53 -9.22 4.29 -10.23
CA THR A 53 -8.06 5.13 -10.54
C THR A 53 -8.55 6.54 -10.82
N SER A 54 -7.91 7.54 -10.23
CA SER A 54 -8.29 8.94 -10.38
C SER A 54 -7.07 9.80 -10.59
N ASN A 55 -7.19 10.77 -11.49
CA ASN A 55 -6.15 11.75 -11.73
C ASN A 55 -6.54 13.03 -11.00
N ALA A 56 -5.59 13.61 -10.29
CA ALA A 56 -5.77 14.86 -9.59
C ALA A 56 -4.53 15.73 -9.79
N SER A 57 -4.60 17.00 -9.39
CA SER A 57 -3.47 17.92 -9.47
C SER A 57 -3.39 18.72 -8.18
N ILE A 58 -2.21 18.78 -7.58
CA ILE A 58 -1.91 19.62 -6.41
C ILE A 58 -0.86 20.62 -6.85
N LEU A 59 -1.13 21.92 -6.69
CA LEU A 59 -0.21 23.00 -7.05
C LEU A 59 0.31 22.92 -8.51
N GLY A 60 -0.51 22.42 -9.43
CA GLY A 60 -0.16 22.26 -10.85
C GLY A 60 0.62 20.98 -11.17
N ALA A 61 1.04 20.20 -10.17
CA ALA A 61 1.62 18.88 -10.35
C ALA A 61 0.50 17.83 -10.45
N GLY A 62 0.32 17.26 -11.65
CA GLY A 62 -0.57 16.13 -11.85
C GLY A 62 -0.07 14.89 -11.10
N TYR A 63 -0.98 14.13 -10.53
CA TYR A 63 -0.71 12.85 -9.91
C TYR A 63 -1.85 11.87 -10.17
N THR A 64 -1.50 10.59 -10.27
CA THR A 64 -2.44 9.50 -10.50
C THR A 64 -2.55 8.66 -9.24
N ILE A 65 -3.76 8.56 -8.71
CA ILE A 65 -4.10 7.73 -7.56
C ILE A 65 -4.73 6.43 -8.05
N SER A 66 -4.11 5.30 -7.76
CA SER A 66 -4.69 3.97 -8.00
C SER A 66 -5.02 3.30 -6.67
N GLN A 67 -6.27 2.90 -6.46
CA GLN A 67 -6.73 2.24 -5.24
C GLN A 67 -7.11 0.80 -5.53
N THR A 68 -6.56 -0.14 -4.78
CA THR A 68 -6.91 -1.57 -4.87
C THR A 68 -7.50 -2.04 -3.55
N CYS A 69 -8.53 -2.88 -3.61
CA CYS A 69 -9.21 -3.38 -2.43
C CYS A 69 -9.17 -4.90 -2.31
N CYS A 70 -9.33 -5.36 -1.08
CA CYS A 70 -9.48 -6.77 -0.73
C CYS A 70 -10.34 -6.90 0.54
N SER A 71 -10.95 -8.07 0.73
CA SER A 71 -11.99 -8.30 1.76
C SER A 71 -11.58 -9.32 2.82
N THR A 72 -10.29 -9.65 2.93
CA THR A 72 -9.73 -10.55 3.94
C THR A 72 -8.92 -9.77 4.99
N ASN A 73 -8.76 -10.31 6.20
CA ASN A 73 -8.03 -9.58 7.25
C ASN A 73 -6.56 -9.37 6.87
N LEU A 74 -6.07 -8.14 7.03
CA LEU A 74 -4.68 -7.72 6.75
C LEU A 74 -4.22 -8.00 5.31
N CYS A 75 -5.14 -8.15 4.37
CA CYS A 75 -4.85 -8.50 2.98
C CYS A 75 -4.10 -7.40 2.21
N ASN A 76 -4.19 -6.16 2.69
CA ASN A 76 -3.43 -5.03 2.19
C ASN A 76 -2.01 -4.96 2.78
N GLY A 77 -1.56 -6.00 3.50
CA GLY A 77 -0.26 -6.11 4.18
C GLY A 77 0.96 -6.42 3.29
N ALA A 78 0.91 -6.13 1.99
CA ALA A 78 2.08 -6.24 1.12
C ALA A 78 3.07 -5.11 1.47
N GLY A 79 4.27 -5.48 1.94
CA GLY A 79 5.31 -4.57 2.40
C GLY A 79 5.61 -3.45 1.41
N CYS A 80 6.00 -2.29 1.95
CA CYS A 80 6.49 -1.18 1.17
C CYS A 80 7.60 -1.69 0.24
N ARG A 81 7.32 -1.71 -1.07
CA ARG A 81 8.32 -2.04 -2.08
C ARG A 81 9.32 -0.90 -2.11
N SER A 82 10.31 -0.96 -1.23
CA SER A 82 11.59 -0.29 -1.40
C SER A 82 12.23 -0.91 -2.64
N HIS A 83 12.11 -0.24 -3.78
CA HIS A 83 12.87 -0.63 -4.97
C HIS A 83 14.32 -0.12 -4.82
N PRO A 84 15.28 -0.75 -5.49
CA PRO A 84 16.14 -1.81 -5.00
C PRO A 84 17.46 -1.26 -4.42
N THR A 85 17.87 -1.69 -3.24
CA THR A 85 19.31 -1.71 -2.92
C THR A 85 19.82 -3.10 -3.28
N THR A 86 20.54 -3.17 -4.39
CA THR A 86 21.34 -4.33 -4.79
C THR A 86 22.31 -4.68 -3.66
N SER A 87 22.15 -5.83 -3.02
CA SER A 87 23.22 -6.50 -2.28
C SER A 87 22.90 -7.99 -2.13
N HIS A 88 23.72 -8.81 -2.80
CA HIS A 88 23.81 -10.26 -2.70
C HIS A 88 23.79 -10.76 -1.25
N VAL A 89 23.20 -11.95 -0.98
CA VAL A 89 23.88 -13.10 -0.32
C VAL A 89 23.16 -14.41 -0.69
N ALA A 90 23.96 -15.45 -0.88
CA ALA A 90 23.68 -16.78 -1.39
C ALA A 90 22.95 -17.75 -0.44
N LEU A 91 22.29 -18.73 -1.07
CA LEU A 91 22.12 -20.16 -0.75
C LEU A 91 21.78 -20.56 0.71
N GLY A 92 20.59 -21.13 0.90
CA GLY A 92 20.26 -21.98 2.05
C GLY A 92 18.75 -22.24 2.16
N ALA A 93 18.32 -23.46 1.84
CA ALA A 93 16.93 -23.87 1.87
C ALA A 93 16.42 -24.06 3.31
N THR A 94 15.39 -23.30 3.73
CA THR A 94 14.46 -23.67 4.82
C THR A 94 13.20 -22.78 4.80
N LEU A 95 12.03 -23.43 4.68
CA LEU A 95 10.65 -23.06 5.04
C LEU A 95 10.17 -21.60 4.83
N VAL A 96 9.14 -21.44 3.99
CA VAL A 96 8.44 -20.17 3.68
C VAL A 96 7.82 -19.56 4.94
N ALA A 97 8.57 -18.69 5.61
CA ALA A 97 8.02 -17.58 6.37
C ALA A 97 8.13 -16.35 5.47
N ILE A 98 6.99 -15.73 5.16
CA ILE A 98 6.92 -14.52 4.33
C ILE A 98 7.55 -13.38 5.14
N TRP A 99 8.85 -13.20 4.96
CA TRP A 99 9.61 -12.10 5.54
C TRP A 99 9.20 -10.81 4.85
N CYS A 100 8.52 -9.93 5.59
CA CYS A 100 8.60 -8.50 5.29
C CYS A 100 9.97 -8.03 5.80
N THR A 101 10.99 -8.14 4.95
CA THR A 101 12.31 -7.56 5.19
C THR A 101 12.19 -6.05 5.31
N PHE A 102 12.48 -5.54 6.51
CA PHE A 102 12.94 -4.18 6.72
C PHE A 102 14.40 -4.13 6.26
N SER A 103 14.70 -3.29 5.28
CA SER A 103 16.03 -2.84 4.88
C SER A 103 15.94 -1.37 4.53
#